data_AF-A0A1Y3N986-F1
#
_entry.id   AF-A0A1Y3N986-F1
#
_cell.length_a   1.000
_cell.length_b   1.000
_cell.length_c   1.000
_cell.angle_alpha   90.00
_cell.angle_beta   90.00
_cell.angle_gamma   90.00
#
_symmetry.space_group_name_H-M   'P 1'
#
loop_
_entity.id
_entity.type
_entity.pdbx_description
1 polymer ?
#
loop_
_entity_poly.entity_id
_entity_poly.type
_entity_poly.pdbx_seq_one_letter_code
_entity_poly.pdbx_strand_id
1 'polypeptide(L)'
;MMRYSKENGLGIELEFNLFTPQNTTHNFVNEYDNTIDFLLSKNSKKYDIYFYDVQYSRKYSDYFIDLKNYLKQDHIDMFENDVAQQICKYNGKWVGLYNQTIPKTWDQLLNTSQIVLKGEAENENFIAYNGLVPDNESCTCTIQELIYSFRKTPASPFPGYTSQEAIDALNKYKEIMEKVSTDEIFFNVDSFSITSIFSSSILFSKFWYIPIPFPDYDKTVIVGKNEGVSGTTIGGYNIGICKFIDDEKRKAALKVIEFFTSKKYQKILATEKQVFSAMTSIYDDEEVCKTVDCKFMKQFQPIARPSFYIDDYDDFSSKFSKNIRNFFIGNLTASEALNNINNVIKIYDVSINPKESVIGFLTFMTTILCILVMLASSFFIFKESLIFSFSYLSQDFWLLTICGFILIMCMGFMEYGVITDLKCQVKFMFHVFGSIFTFIPFIHQLMVHLPFKNGITYWIEMNKYSFLSIITIFNAVICISTFISPYKTLDKKIDNGKNFRICKNGSNSTFTSVLIVEESLLCLSISVLAFLEWNVKKTLKDDLNVINEIIHSSHIHSNKANVNKLSNRSSMPSILSKAICSHYSTGESYNNNTTKSITISTNFANDQFSEIQSPVSLTEIQSPVSPTK
;
A
#
# COMPACT_ATOMS: atom_id res chain seq x y z
N MET A 1 -18.55 13.49 41.58
CA MET A 1 -19.20 14.53 42.41
C MET A 1 -18.33 15.04 43.56
N MET A 2 -17.76 14.18 44.42
CA MET A 2 -16.94 14.63 45.57
C MET A 2 -15.85 15.65 45.22
N ARG A 3 -15.12 15.45 44.12
CA ARG A 3 -14.11 16.42 43.65
C ARG A 3 -14.72 17.78 43.29
N TYR A 4 -15.80 17.78 42.52
CA TYR A 4 -16.52 18.99 42.10
C TYR A 4 -17.10 19.76 43.30
N SER A 5 -17.69 19.05 44.26
CA SER A 5 -18.22 19.64 45.50
C SER A 5 -17.12 20.34 46.31
N LYS A 6 -15.94 19.70 46.42
CA LYS A 6 -14.78 20.27 47.11
C LYS A 6 -14.18 21.46 46.37
N GLU A 7 -14.04 21.38 45.04
CA GLU A 7 -13.50 22.43 44.18
C GLU A 7 -14.37 23.70 44.18
N ASN A 8 -15.69 23.54 44.32
CA ASN A 8 -16.65 24.64 44.29
C ASN A 8 -17.20 25.02 45.68
N GLY A 9 -16.68 24.43 46.76
CA GLY A 9 -17.08 24.76 48.14
C GLY A 9 -18.55 24.46 48.45
N LEU A 10 -19.14 23.44 47.83
CA LEU A 10 -20.59 23.19 47.88
C LEU A 10 -21.03 22.41 49.12
N GLY A 11 -20.12 21.68 49.78
CA GLY A 11 -20.44 20.88 50.96
C GLY A 11 -21.42 19.73 50.69
N ILE A 12 -21.56 19.30 49.44
CA ILE A 12 -22.45 18.22 49.01
C ILE A 12 -21.70 16.89 49.06
N GLU A 13 -22.30 15.90 49.73
CA GLU A 13 -21.94 14.48 49.66
C GLU A 13 -23.01 13.74 48.86
N LEU A 14 -22.57 12.78 48.03
CA LEU A 14 -23.46 12.03 47.14
C LEU A 14 -23.33 10.54 47.44
N GLU A 15 -24.43 9.93 47.86
CA GLU A 15 -24.55 8.49 48.09
C GLU A 15 -25.30 7.84 46.92
N PHE A 16 -24.78 6.72 46.40
CA PHE A 16 -25.44 5.94 45.35
C PHE A 16 -25.99 4.64 45.92
N ASN A 17 -27.28 4.40 45.66
CA ASN A 17 -27.92 3.11 45.91
C ASN A 17 -28.21 2.46 44.55
N LEU A 18 -27.31 1.56 44.13
CA LEU A 18 -27.37 0.93 42.81
C LEU A 18 -28.26 -0.31 42.84
N PHE A 19 -29.28 -0.32 41.98
CA PHE A 19 -30.09 -1.51 41.70
C PHE A 19 -29.56 -2.14 40.42
N THR A 20 -29.17 -3.41 40.48
CA THR A 20 -28.63 -4.16 39.33
C THR A 20 -29.35 -5.50 39.20
N PRO A 21 -29.30 -6.17 38.03
CA PRO A 21 -29.83 -7.52 37.86
C PRO A 21 -29.23 -8.56 38.82
N GLN A 22 -28.03 -8.32 39.35
CA GLN A 22 -27.37 -9.19 40.34
C GLN A 22 -27.93 -8.98 41.75
N ASN A 23 -28.44 -7.78 42.03
CA ASN A 23 -28.87 -7.34 43.36
C ASN A 23 -30.40 -7.28 43.48
N THR A 24 -31.12 -7.64 42.41
CA THR A 24 -32.59 -7.62 42.28
C THR A 24 -33.07 -8.91 41.61
N THR A 25 -34.37 -9.23 41.72
CA THR A 25 -34.96 -10.45 41.16
C THR A 25 -35.07 -10.40 39.62
N HIS A 26 -35.34 -11.55 38.98
CA HIS A 26 -35.20 -11.81 37.53
C HIS A 26 -36.02 -10.93 36.56
N ASN A 27 -36.71 -9.87 37.01
CA ASN A 27 -37.46 -8.94 36.17
C ASN A 27 -37.16 -7.47 36.51
N PHE A 28 -35.87 -7.12 36.45
CA PHE A 28 -35.27 -5.86 36.92
C PHE A 28 -36.05 -4.60 36.54
N VAL A 29 -36.40 -4.42 35.25
CA VAL A 29 -37.05 -3.19 34.77
C VAL A 29 -38.41 -3.01 35.46
N ASN A 30 -39.29 -4.01 35.35
CA ASN A 30 -40.64 -3.95 35.93
C ASN A 30 -40.61 -3.82 37.46
N GLU A 31 -39.68 -4.48 38.13
CA GLU A 31 -39.59 -4.47 39.59
C GLU A 31 -38.96 -3.20 40.14
N TYR A 32 -37.99 -2.62 39.45
CA TYR A 32 -37.44 -1.31 39.79
C TYR A 32 -38.50 -0.22 39.61
N ASP A 33 -39.25 -0.26 38.50
CA ASP A 33 -40.35 0.67 38.25
C ASP A 33 -41.45 0.53 39.31
N ASN A 34 -41.80 -0.69 39.72
CA ASN A 34 -42.74 -0.93 40.82
C ASN A 34 -42.23 -0.35 42.15
N THR A 35 -40.91 -0.38 42.37
CA THR A 35 -40.28 0.23 43.54
C THR A 35 -40.38 1.75 43.48
N ILE A 36 -40.11 2.36 42.33
CA ILE A 36 -40.27 3.79 42.11
C ILE A 36 -41.74 4.20 42.30
N ASP A 37 -42.68 3.47 41.69
CA ASP A 37 -44.12 3.67 41.84
C ASP A 37 -44.53 3.67 43.31
N PHE A 38 -44.11 2.65 44.05
CA PHE A 38 -44.44 2.53 45.46
C PHE A 38 -43.87 3.68 46.28
N LEU A 39 -42.62 4.07 46.03
CA LEU A 39 -41.96 5.15 46.76
C LEU A 39 -42.59 6.51 46.44
N LEU A 40 -42.80 6.83 45.16
CA LEU A 40 -43.38 8.10 44.72
C LEU A 40 -44.85 8.23 45.12
N SER A 41 -45.65 7.16 44.99
CA SER A 41 -47.06 7.17 45.41
C SER A 41 -47.25 7.38 46.92
N LYS A 42 -46.23 7.04 47.73
CA LYS A 42 -46.19 7.31 49.18
C LYS A 42 -45.53 8.64 49.54
N ASN A 43 -45.15 9.46 48.56
CA ASN A 43 -44.37 10.69 48.76
C ASN A 43 -43.11 10.43 49.61
N SER A 44 -42.44 9.29 49.38
CA SER A 44 -41.26 8.89 50.12
C SER A 44 -40.12 9.88 49.89
N LYS A 45 -39.39 10.19 50.96
CA LYS A 45 -38.16 11.01 50.92
C LYS A 45 -36.90 10.15 51.03
N LYS A 46 -37.01 8.86 50.68
CA LYS A 46 -35.90 7.92 50.77
C LYS A 46 -34.77 8.26 49.79
N TYR A 47 -35.12 8.75 48.60
CA TYR A 47 -34.19 9.15 47.56
C TYR A 47 -34.51 10.57 47.09
N ASP A 48 -33.47 11.38 46.90
CA ASP A 48 -33.60 12.77 46.42
C ASP A 48 -33.62 12.86 44.89
N ILE A 49 -33.01 11.88 44.21
CA ILE A 49 -32.91 11.80 42.75
C ILE A 49 -33.27 10.37 42.33
N TYR A 50 -34.17 10.26 41.35
CA TYR A 50 -34.59 8.99 40.77
C TYR A 50 -34.09 8.88 39.34
N PHE A 51 -33.45 7.75 39.01
CA PHE A 51 -33.26 7.32 37.63
C PHE A 51 -34.46 6.44 37.28
N TYR A 52 -35.11 6.67 36.15
CA TYR A 52 -36.30 5.94 35.74
C TYR A 52 -36.30 5.77 34.22
N ASP A 53 -37.01 4.76 33.73
CA ASP A 53 -37.09 4.51 32.29
C ASP A 53 -37.83 5.63 31.57
N VAL A 54 -37.29 6.02 30.40
CA VAL A 54 -37.80 7.10 29.55
C VAL A 54 -39.29 6.96 29.19
N GLN A 55 -39.82 5.74 29.16
CA GLN A 55 -41.24 5.49 28.87
C GLN A 55 -42.19 6.01 29.97
N TYR A 56 -41.68 6.24 31.19
CA TYR A 56 -42.48 6.70 32.33
C TYR A 56 -42.41 8.19 32.60
N SER A 57 -41.77 8.99 31.75
CA SER A 57 -41.75 10.46 31.89
C SER A 57 -43.15 11.05 32.04
N ARG A 58 -44.14 10.49 31.34
CA ARG A 58 -45.56 10.84 31.51
C ARG A 58 -46.14 10.41 32.86
N LYS A 59 -45.80 9.20 33.31
CA LYS A 59 -46.32 8.61 34.55
C LYS A 59 -45.78 9.34 35.79
N TYR A 60 -44.51 9.73 35.74
CA TYR A 60 -43.82 10.35 36.87
C TYR A 60 -43.78 11.87 36.85
N SER A 61 -44.32 12.51 35.80
CA SER A 61 -44.22 13.97 35.64
C SER A 61 -44.75 14.76 36.82
N ASP A 62 -45.78 14.24 37.48
CA ASP A 62 -46.47 14.93 38.57
C ASP A 62 -45.68 14.87 39.88
N TYR A 63 -44.79 13.89 40.03
CA TYR A 63 -43.96 13.70 41.21
C TYR A 63 -42.63 14.48 41.15
N PHE A 64 -42.13 14.79 39.95
CA PHE A 64 -40.85 15.49 39.79
C PHE A 64 -41.01 17.00 39.59
N ILE A 65 -39.96 17.76 39.85
CA ILE A 65 -39.94 19.21 39.59
C ILE A 65 -39.70 19.48 38.10
N ASP A 66 -40.04 20.69 37.63
CA ASP A 66 -39.64 21.13 36.29
C ASP A 66 -38.20 21.61 36.32
N LEU A 67 -37.27 20.82 35.78
CA LEU A 67 -35.84 21.14 35.79
C LEU A 67 -35.54 22.48 35.10
N LYS A 68 -36.37 22.91 34.13
CA LYS A 68 -36.21 24.20 33.45
C LYS A 68 -36.32 25.40 34.40
N ASN A 69 -37.09 25.27 35.49
CA ASN A 69 -37.26 26.36 36.44
C ASN A 69 -36.08 26.54 37.40
N TYR A 70 -35.22 25.52 37.51
CA TYR A 70 -34.15 25.48 38.53
C TYR A 70 -32.74 25.41 37.93
N LEU A 71 -32.59 24.88 36.72
CA LEU A 71 -31.32 24.85 36.00
C LEU A 71 -31.15 26.11 35.15
N LYS A 72 -29.89 26.51 34.89
CA LYS A 72 -29.59 27.64 34.01
C LYS A 72 -30.11 27.37 32.60
N GLN A 73 -30.65 28.40 31.94
CA GLN A 73 -31.22 28.28 30.60
C GLN A 73 -30.20 27.67 29.61
N ASP A 74 -28.96 28.15 29.60
CA ASP A 74 -27.88 27.59 28.77
C ASP A 74 -27.69 26.07 28.95
N HIS A 75 -27.95 25.54 30.15
CA HIS A 75 -27.84 24.10 30.41
C HIS A 75 -29.03 23.33 29.85
N ILE A 76 -30.24 23.89 29.88
CA ILE A 76 -31.44 23.30 29.26
C ILE A 76 -31.35 23.35 27.74
N ASP A 77 -30.83 24.45 27.18
CA ASP A 77 -30.69 24.65 25.74
C ASP A 77 -29.81 23.57 25.08
N MET A 78 -28.85 23.01 25.82
CA MET A 78 -28.03 21.88 25.36
C MET A 78 -28.84 20.63 25.02
N PHE A 79 -30.05 20.47 25.57
CA PHE A 79 -30.91 19.30 25.37
C PHE A 79 -32.13 19.61 24.49
N GLU A 80 -32.36 20.88 24.12
CA GLU A 80 -33.59 21.31 23.46
C GLU A 80 -33.67 20.91 21.97
N ASN A 81 -32.52 20.62 21.35
CA ASN A 81 -32.43 20.19 19.93
C ASN A 81 -32.17 18.67 19.75
N ASP A 82 -32.34 17.87 20.81
CA ASP A 82 -32.01 16.44 20.81
C ASP A 82 -33.22 15.56 21.17
N VAL A 83 -33.05 14.23 21.10
CA VAL A 83 -34.03 13.21 21.51
C VAL A 83 -34.59 13.47 22.91
N ALA A 84 -33.79 14.09 23.80
CA ALA A 84 -34.19 14.49 25.14
C ALA A 84 -35.54 15.24 25.20
N GLN A 85 -35.86 16.07 24.19
CA GLN A 85 -37.14 16.76 24.14
C GLN A 85 -38.33 15.78 24.04
N GLN A 86 -38.16 14.64 23.37
CA GLN A 86 -39.21 13.65 23.17
C GLN A 86 -39.39 12.73 24.38
N ILE A 87 -38.28 12.42 25.06
CA ILE A 87 -38.26 11.41 26.12
C ILE A 87 -38.24 11.99 27.54
N CYS A 88 -37.79 13.24 27.72
CA CYS A 88 -37.63 13.86 29.04
C CYS A 88 -38.58 15.05 29.29
N LYS A 89 -39.42 15.41 28.31
CA LYS A 89 -40.37 16.52 28.41
C LYS A 89 -41.81 16.02 28.29
N TYR A 90 -42.66 16.38 29.25
CA TYR A 90 -44.09 16.07 29.21
C TYR A 90 -44.91 17.31 29.58
N ASN A 91 -45.93 17.65 28.78
CA ASN A 91 -46.76 18.85 28.96
C ASN A 91 -45.95 20.15 29.18
N GLY A 92 -44.83 20.30 28.48
CA GLY A 92 -43.96 21.48 28.58
C GLY A 92 -42.95 21.44 29.73
N LYS A 93 -43.08 20.49 30.65
CA LYS A 93 -42.24 20.30 31.85
C LYS A 93 -41.05 19.40 31.56
N TRP A 94 -39.84 19.80 31.94
CA TRP A 94 -38.64 18.96 31.87
C TRP A 94 -38.54 18.10 33.13
N VAL A 95 -38.87 16.82 33.00
CA VAL A 95 -38.98 15.86 34.12
C VAL A 95 -37.75 14.96 34.24
N GLY A 96 -36.81 15.09 33.30
CA GLY A 96 -35.50 14.44 33.30
C GLY A 96 -34.56 15.15 32.33
N LEU A 97 -33.31 14.70 32.24
CA LEU A 97 -32.35 15.08 31.20
C LEU A 97 -31.57 13.84 30.79
N TYR A 98 -31.48 13.58 29.49
CA TYR A 98 -30.71 12.48 28.92
C TYR A 98 -29.97 12.99 27.68
N ASN A 99 -28.66 12.79 27.59
CA ASN A 99 -27.88 13.21 26.44
C ASN A 99 -26.72 12.24 26.21
N GLN A 100 -26.99 11.18 25.46
CA GLN A 100 -25.96 10.41 24.79
C GLN A 100 -26.39 10.11 23.36
N THR A 101 -25.72 10.75 22.41
CA THR A 101 -25.85 10.47 20.97
C THR A 101 -24.72 9.57 20.50
N ILE A 102 -24.94 8.81 19.42
CA ILE A 102 -23.90 8.03 18.75
C ILE A 102 -22.73 8.96 18.37
N PRO A 103 -21.48 8.64 18.76
CA PRO A 103 -20.32 9.47 18.44
C PRO A 103 -20.13 9.68 16.93
N LYS A 104 -19.71 10.88 16.55
CA LYS A 104 -19.44 11.25 15.15
C LYS A 104 -17.96 11.50 14.85
N THR A 105 -17.13 11.60 15.90
CA THR A 105 -15.68 11.75 15.78
C THR A 105 -14.95 10.81 16.75
N TRP A 106 -13.67 10.55 16.47
CA TRP A 106 -12.83 9.76 17.37
C TRP A 106 -12.71 10.37 18.78
N ASP A 107 -12.71 11.71 18.90
CA ASP A 107 -12.67 12.39 20.20
C ASP A 107 -13.98 12.23 20.97
N GLN A 108 -15.12 12.28 20.29
CA GLN A 108 -16.41 12.00 20.91
C GLN A 108 -16.51 10.53 21.34
N LEU A 109 -16.04 9.60 20.51
CA LEU A 109 -16.01 8.17 20.83
C LEU A 109 -15.17 7.94 22.09
N LEU A 110 -13.96 8.49 22.14
CA LEU A 110 -13.08 8.38 23.30
C LEU A 110 -13.74 8.96 24.56
N ASN A 111 -14.32 10.16 24.48
CA ASN A 111 -14.97 10.80 25.62
C ASN A 111 -16.16 9.97 26.14
N THR A 112 -17.03 9.50 25.23
CA THR A 112 -18.17 8.64 25.59
C THR A 112 -17.69 7.34 26.22
N SER A 113 -16.70 6.66 25.63
CA SER A 113 -16.11 5.44 26.19
C SER A 113 -15.56 5.68 27.60
N GLN A 114 -14.88 6.80 27.85
CA GLN A 114 -14.36 7.12 29.19
C GLN A 114 -15.46 7.40 30.22
N ILE A 115 -16.58 8.00 29.81
CA ILE A 115 -17.72 8.26 30.68
C ILE A 115 -18.38 6.93 31.07
N VAL A 116 -18.68 6.08 30.09
CA VAL A 116 -19.35 4.79 30.32
C VAL A 116 -18.44 3.84 31.10
N LEU A 117 -17.15 3.75 30.75
CA LEU A 117 -16.19 2.90 31.47
C LEU A 117 -16.05 3.27 32.95
N LYS A 118 -16.20 4.55 33.30
CA LYS A 118 -16.24 5.00 34.72
C LYS A 118 -17.53 4.62 35.43
N GLY A 119 -18.65 4.58 34.70
CA GLY A 119 -19.94 4.11 35.22
C GLY A 119 -19.95 2.60 35.44
N GLU A 120 -19.32 1.85 34.53
CA GLU A 120 -19.22 0.38 34.54
C GLU A 120 -18.01 -0.13 35.34
N ALA A 121 -17.44 0.67 36.25
CA ALA A 121 -16.20 0.33 36.95
C ALA A 121 -16.27 -0.95 37.80
N GLU A 122 -17.49 -1.37 38.20
CA GLU A 122 -17.73 -2.62 38.95
C GLU A 122 -17.99 -3.83 38.04
N ASN A 123 -18.07 -3.63 36.72
CA ASN A 123 -18.33 -4.68 35.73
C ASN A 123 -17.03 -5.11 35.06
N GLU A 124 -16.36 -6.12 35.61
CA GLU A 124 -15.07 -6.62 35.12
C GLU A 124 -15.11 -7.15 33.67
N ASN A 125 -16.30 -7.49 33.16
CA ASN A 125 -16.49 -8.02 31.80
C ASN A 125 -16.79 -6.92 30.76
N PHE A 126 -16.94 -5.67 31.18
CA PHE A 126 -17.29 -4.57 30.29
C PHE A 126 -16.09 -4.15 29.42
N ILE A 127 -16.33 -4.05 28.11
CA ILE A 127 -15.34 -3.64 27.12
C ILE A 127 -15.77 -2.31 26.52
N ALA A 128 -14.99 -1.25 26.72
CA ALA A 128 -15.37 0.05 26.16
C ALA A 128 -15.12 0.14 24.63
N TYR A 129 -14.00 -0.42 24.15
CA TYR A 129 -13.64 -0.39 22.73
C TYR A 129 -12.76 -1.57 22.31
N ASN A 130 -13.06 -2.17 21.15
CA ASN A 130 -12.21 -3.15 20.48
C ASN A 130 -11.64 -2.56 19.18
N GLY A 131 -10.31 -2.58 19.09
CA GLY A 131 -9.56 -1.97 18.00
C GLY A 131 -9.46 -2.80 16.71
N LEU A 132 -9.66 -4.12 16.76
CA LEU A 132 -9.46 -5.04 15.63
C LEU A 132 -8.11 -4.80 14.90
N VAL A 133 -7.01 -4.88 15.67
CA VAL A 133 -5.63 -4.78 15.14
C VAL A 133 -4.81 -6.07 15.38
N PRO A 134 -5.33 -7.27 15.03
CA PRO A 134 -4.59 -8.51 15.20
C PRO A 134 -3.41 -8.63 14.21
N ASP A 135 -2.54 -9.60 14.42
CA ASP A 135 -1.39 -9.87 13.55
C ASP A 135 -1.80 -10.61 12.25
N ASN A 136 -2.74 -10.03 11.50
CA ASN A 136 -3.25 -10.53 10.23
C ASN A 136 -3.78 -9.36 9.34
N GLU A 137 -4.49 -9.69 8.26
CA GLU A 137 -5.03 -8.74 7.29
C GLU A 137 -6.02 -7.71 7.87
N SER A 138 -6.73 -8.05 8.95
CA SER A 138 -7.66 -7.13 9.62
C SER A 138 -6.92 -5.88 10.15
N CYS A 139 -5.66 -6.02 10.59
CA CYS A 139 -4.85 -4.86 10.99
C CYS A 139 -4.60 -3.91 9.82
N THR A 140 -4.17 -4.42 8.67
CA THR A 140 -3.96 -3.61 7.46
C THR A 140 -5.23 -2.84 7.09
N CYS A 141 -6.38 -3.52 7.10
CA CYS A 141 -7.67 -2.91 6.79
C CYS A 141 -8.05 -1.81 7.81
N THR A 142 -7.97 -2.11 9.10
CA THR A 142 -8.30 -1.18 10.19
C THR A 142 -7.44 0.08 10.17
N ILE A 143 -6.11 -0.07 10.05
CA ILE A 143 -5.22 1.08 10.06
C ILE A 143 -5.36 1.90 8.78
N GLN A 144 -5.63 1.26 7.64
CA GLN A 144 -5.89 1.99 6.40
C GLN A 144 -7.18 2.81 6.47
N GLU A 145 -8.25 2.27 7.05
CA GLU A 145 -9.50 2.99 7.35
C GLU A 145 -9.26 4.17 8.29
N LEU A 146 -8.53 3.91 9.38
CA LEU A 146 -8.17 4.91 10.38
C LEU A 146 -7.42 6.08 9.73
N ILE A 147 -6.33 5.83 9.00
CA ILE A 147 -5.55 6.89 8.32
C ILE A 147 -6.45 7.62 7.32
N TYR A 148 -7.30 6.91 6.58
CA TYR A 148 -8.21 7.53 5.63
C TYR A 148 -9.22 8.44 6.35
N SER A 149 -9.73 8.05 7.52
CA SER A 149 -10.67 8.83 8.35
C SER A 149 -10.11 10.14 8.91
N PHE A 150 -8.78 10.33 8.84
CA PHE A 150 -8.08 11.55 9.31
C PHE A 150 -7.87 12.61 8.24
N ARG A 151 -8.32 12.36 7.01
CA ARG A 151 -8.29 13.36 5.94
C ARG A 151 -9.19 14.54 6.25
N LYS A 152 -8.93 15.67 5.59
CA LYS A 152 -9.58 16.96 5.90
C LYS A 152 -11.07 16.96 5.63
N THR A 153 -11.49 16.41 4.48
CA THR A 153 -12.89 16.36 4.03
C THR A 153 -13.18 15.00 3.38
N PRO A 154 -14.45 14.59 3.23
CA PRO A 154 -14.78 13.30 2.59
C PRO A 154 -14.19 13.13 1.19
N ALA A 155 -14.08 14.23 0.43
CA ALA A 155 -13.52 14.28 -0.91
C ALA A 155 -11.99 14.35 -0.97
N SER A 156 -11.30 14.53 0.16
CA SER A 156 -9.84 14.53 0.19
C SER A 156 -9.28 13.14 -0.19
N PRO A 157 -8.13 13.07 -0.86
CA PRO A 157 -7.49 11.79 -1.17
C PRO A 157 -6.92 11.13 0.11
N PHE A 158 -6.44 9.90 -0.03
CA PHE A 158 -5.66 9.25 1.01
C PHE A 158 -4.43 10.13 1.35
N PRO A 159 -4.18 10.46 2.62
CA PRO A 159 -3.17 11.46 2.98
C PRO A 159 -1.73 10.95 2.80
N GLY A 160 -1.54 9.63 2.69
CA GLY A 160 -0.23 8.99 2.56
C GLY A 160 0.39 8.67 3.93
N TYR A 161 1.23 7.64 3.99
CA TYR A 161 1.77 7.15 5.26
C TYR A 161 2.70 8.16 5.95
N THR A 162 3.42 8.99 5.21
CA THR A 162 4.35 9.97 5.81
C THR A 162 3.71 11.32 6.15
N SER A 163 2.38 11.41 6.12
CA SER A 163 1.65 12.66 6.41
C SER A 163 1.48 12.90 7.90
N GLN A 164 1.24 14.16 8.29
CA GLN A 164 0.88 14.48 9.67
C GLN A 164 -0.48 13.87 10.03
N GLU A 165 -1.41 13.81 9.09
CA GLU A 165 -2.71 13.17 9.27
C GLU A 165 -2.57 11.67 9.62
N ALA A 166 -1.65 10.94 8.99
CA ALA A 166 -1.41 9.53 9.32
C ALA A 166 -0.76 9.36 10.70
N ILE A 167 0.19 10.25 11.06
CA ILE A 167 0.82 10.25 12.39
C ILE A 167 -0.22 10.54 13.48
N ASP A 168 -1.06 11.56 13.28
CA ASP A 168 -2.16 11.91 14.17
C ASP A 168 -3.13 10.72 14.33
N ALA A 169 -3.43 10.02 13.23
CA ALA A 169 -4.34 8.89 13.22
C ALA A 169 -3.84 7.74 14.12
N LEU A 170 -2.58 7.32 13.93
CA LEU A 170 -1.98 6.28 14.76
C LEU A 170 -1.87 6.69 16.23
N ASN A 171 -1.46 7.92 16.51
CA ASN A 171 -1.36 8.42 17.87
C ASN A 171 -2.74 8.48 18.55
N LYS A 172 -3.79 8.92 17.84
CA LYS A 172 -5.16 8.91 18.39
C LYS A 172 -5.63 7.49 18.67
N TYR A 173 -5.33 6.54 17.79
CA TYR A 173 -5.74 5.15 18.01
C TYR A 173 -5.00 4.50 19.17
N LYS A 174 -3.72 4.84 19.36
CA LYS A 174 -2.96 4.45 20.55
C LYS A 174 -3.51 5.10 21.82
N GLU A 175 -3.89 6.37 21.77
CA GLU A 175 -4.56 7.06 22.89
C GLU A 175 -5.88 6.37 23.27
N ILE A 176 -6.68 5.93 22.29
CA ILE A 176 -7.91 5.17 22.53
C ILE A 176 -7.59 3.82 23.19
N MET A 177 -6.62 3.08 22.66
CA MET A 177 -6.16 1.82 23.25
C MET A 177 -5.77 2.00 24.72
N GLU A 178 -4.93 2.98 25.03
CA GLU A 178 -4.39 3.22 26.38
C GLU A 178 -5.44 3.72 27.37
N LYS A 179 -6.47 4.45 26.93
CA LYS A 179 -7.46 5.07 27.81
C LYS A 179 -8.72 4.26 28.04
N VAL A 180 -9.14 3.43 27.08
CA VAL A 180 -10.46 2.78 27.09
C VAL A 180 -10.45 1.31 26.63
N SER A 181 -9.28 0.70 26.51
CA SER A 181 -9.13 -0.71 26.13
C SER A 181 -7.91 -1.35 26.83
N THR A 182 -7.57 -2.57 26.45
CA THR A 182 -6.35 -3.28 26.86
C THR A 182 -5.66 -3.85 25.63
N ASP A 183 -4.35 -4.13 25.71
CA ASP A 183 -3.60 -4.76 24.61
C ASP A 183 -4.28 -6.06 24.13
N GLU A 184 -4.77 -6.89 25.06
CA GLU A 184 -5.44 -8.16 24.75
C GLU A 184 -6.74 -7.96 23.95
N ILE A 185 -7.55 -6.97 24.33
CA ILE A 185 -8.80 -6.64 23.65
C ILE A 185 -8.49 -6.00 22.29
N PHE A 186 -7.52 -5.09 22.24
CA PHE A 186 -7.24 -4.27 21.08
C PHE A 186 -6.59 -5.06 19.93
N PHE A 187 -5.76 -6.05 20.25
CA PHE A 187 -5.12 -6.94 19.28
C PHE A 187 -5.92 -8.23 19.02
N ASN A 188 -7.15 -8.33 19.52
CA ASN A 188 -7.93 -9.54 19.34
C ASN A 188 -8.45 -9.71 17.91
N VAL A 189 -8.84 -10.94 17.60
CA VAL A 189 -9.27 -11.35 16.27
C VAL A 189 -10.78 -11.17 16.07
N ASP A 190 -11.22 -11.40 14.84
CA ASP A 190 -12.58 -11.21 14.42
C ASP A 190 -13.62 -11.97 15.27
N SER A 191 -13.32 -13.20 15.69
CA SER A 191 -14.24 -14.04 16.48
C SER A 191 -14.54 -13.47 17.86
N PHE A 192 -13.56 -12.82 18.50
CA PHE A 192 -13.76 -12.14 19.78
C PHE A 192 -14.72 -10.96 19.61
N SER A 193 -14.50 -10.14 18.58
CA SER A 193 -15.35 -8.98 18.25
C SER A 193 -16.81 -9.38 18.09
N ILE A 194 -17.07 -10.48 17.37
CA ILE A 194 -18.42 -11.03 17.19
C ILE A 194 -18.99 -11.51 18.52
N THR A 195 -18.21 -12.27 19.29
CA THR A 195 -18.67 -12.84 20.56
C THR A 195 -19.05 -11.74 21.55
N SER A 196 -18.24 -10.69 21.68
CA SER A 196 -18.51 -9.55 22.57
C SER A 196 -19.77 -8.77 22.17
N ILE A 197 -20.04 -8.63 20.86
CA ILE A 197 -21.28 -8.03 20.37
C ILE A 197 -22.47 -8.90 20.77
N PHE A 198 -22.42 -10.22 20.54
CA PHE A 198 -23.51 -11.13 20.91
C PHE A 198 -23.76 -11.24 22.41
N SER A 199 -22.73 -11.06 23.24
CA SER A 199 -22.85 -11.07 24.70
C SER A 199 -23.23 -9.72 25.30
N SER A 200 -23.45 -8.70 24.47
CA SER A 200 -23.78 -7.33 24.90
C SER A 200 -22.78 -6.78 25.94
N SER A 201 -21.51 -7.18 25.83
CA SER A 201 -20.45 -6.85 26.79
C SER A 201 -19.50 -5.76 26.28
N ILE A 202 -19.74 -5.23 25.08
CA ILE A 202 -18.90 -4.21 24.45
C ILE A 202 -19.71 -2.96 24.12
N LEU A 203 -19.16 -1.76 24.36
CA LEU A 203 -19.83 -0.51 24.01
C LEU A 203 -19.66 -0.18 22.52
N PHE A 204 -18.42 -0.22 22.03
CA PHE A 204 -18.11 0.06 20.63
C PHE A 204 -17.18 -1.02 20.06
N SER A 205 -17.57 -1.58 18.91
CA SER A 205 -16.80 -2.59 18.20
C SER A 205 -16.65 -2.19 16.74
N LYS A 206 -15.40 -2.10 16.27
CA LYS A 206 -15.14 -1.99 14.82
C LYS A 206 -15.23 -3.39 14.22
N PHE A 207 -16.12 -3.57 13.24
CA PHE A 207 -16.27 -4.85 12.58
C PHE A 207 -16.69 -4.73 11.11
N TRP A 208 -16.58 -5.84 10.37
CA TRP A 208 -17.13 -5.97 9.03
C TRP A 208 -18.66 -5.81 9.04
N TYR A 209 -19.22 -5.32 7.93
CA TYR A 209 -20.67 -5.26 7.79
C TYR A 209 -21.27 -6.67 7.77
N ILE A 210 -22.05 -6.99 8.80
CA ILE A 210 -22.87 -8.20 8.87
C ILE A 210 -24.32 -7.81 8.59
N PRO A 211 -25.01 -8.43 7.61
CA PRO A 211 -26.38 -8.10 7.25
C PRO A 211 -27.45 -8.63 8.24
N ILE A 212 -27.07 -8.87 9.50
CA ILE A 212 -27.95 -9.41 10.55
C ILE A 212 -28.16 -8.31 11.61
N PRO A 213 -29.39 -8.05 12.08
CA PRO A 213 -29.62 -7.10 13.17
C PRO A 213 -29.04 -7.62 14.49
N PHE A 214 -28.46 -6.71 15.27
CA PHE A 214 -28.04 -6.97 16.64
C PHE A 214 -29.01 -6.21 17.55
N PRO A 215 -29.84 -6.89 18.36
CA PRO A 215 -30.94 -6.24 19.08
C PRO A 215 -30.51 -5.06 19.97
N ASP A 216 -29.32 -5.13 20.56
CA ASP A 216 -28.80 -4.13 21.48
C ASP A 216 -27.83 -3.12 20.82
N TYR A 217 -27.63 -3.19 19.50
CA TYR A 217 -26.61 -2.39 18.81
C TYR A 217 -27.13 -1.71 17.54
N ASP A 218 -26.82 -0.43 17.46
CA ASP A 218 -26.89 0.32 16.21
C ASP A 218 -25.61 0.16 15.37
N LYS A 219 -25.76 0.26 14.05
CA LYS A 219 -24.64 0.27 13.10
C LYS A 219 -24.40 1.68 12.61
N THR A 220 -23.14 2.10 12.61
CA THR A 220 -22.70 3.36 12.03
C THR A 220 -21.42 3.15 11.23
N VAL A 221 -21.08 4.10 10.36
CA VAL A 221 -19.78 4.12 9.69
C VAL A 221 -18.69 4.47 10.70
N ILE A 222 -17.45 4.04 10.44
CA ILE A 222 -16.29 4.40 11.28
C ILE A 222 -16.21 5.93 11.36
N VAL A 223 -16.03 6.46 12.57
CA VAL A 223 -15.93 7.90 12.79
C VAL A 223 -14.61 8.46 12.26
N GLY A 224 -14.56 9.76 11.97
CA GLY A 224 -13.35 10.44 11.50
C GLY A 224 -12.77 11.40 12.52
N LYS A 225 -11.69 12.08 12.12
CA LYS A 225 -11.17 13.24 12.86
C LYS A 225 -12.19 14.38 12.88
N ASN A 226 -12.83 14.61 11.74
CA ASN A 226 -13.89 15.60 11.57
C ASN A 226 -15.24 14.90 11.32
N GLU A 227 -16.34 15.51 11.79
CA GLU A 227 -17.69 15.00 11.54
C GLU A 227 -17.94 14.82 10.04
N GLY A 228 -18.54 13.70 9.66
CA GLY A 228 -18.85 13.34 8.28
C GLY A 228 -17.68 12.75 7.48
N VAL A 229 -16.45 12.75 8.00
CA VAL A 229 -15.32 12.03 7.40
C VAL A 229 -15.27 10.61 7.95
N SER A 230 -15.07 9.62 7.10
CA SER A 230 -15.03 8.19 7.47
C SER A 230 -14.07 7.42 6.57
N GLY A 231 -13.75 6.17 6.90
CA GLY A 231 -13.01 5.26 6.03
C GLY A 231 -13.59 3.85 6.07
N THR A 232 -13.62 3.18 4.92
CA THR A 232 -14.13 1.81 4.79
C THR A 232 -13.27 1.02 3.81
N THR A 233 -12.52 0.03 4.28
CA THR A 233 -11.70 -0.80 3.41
C THR A 233 -12.59 -1.66 2.55
N ILE A 234 -12.27 -1.72 1.25
CA ILE A 234 -13.03 -2.53 0.30
C ILE A 234 -12.66 -4.02 0.47
N GLY A 235 -13.66 -4.80 0.86
CA GLY A 235 -13.66 -6.26 0.82
C GLY A 235 -14.39 -6.83 -0.40
N GLY A 236 -14.81 -8.09 -0.33
CA GLY A 236 -15.64 -8.73 -1.35
C GLY A 236 -14.86 -9.55 -2.39
N TYR A 237 -15.53 -9.81 -3.52
CA TYR A 237 -15.07 -10.77 -4.53
C TYR A 237 -15.06 -10.15 -5.93
N ASN A 238 -14.04 -10.50 -6.71
CA ASN A 238 -13.96 -10.21 -8.14
C ASN A 238 -14.33 -11.47 -8.95
N ILE A 239 -14.94 -11.26 -10.12
CA ILE A 239 -15.27 -12.32 -11.07
C ILE A 239 -14.40 -12.17 -12.31
N GLY A 240 -13.74 -13.25 -12.74
CA GLY A 240 -12.88 -13.26 -13.90
C GLY A 240 -13.04 -14.53 -14.73
N ILE A 241 -12.73 -14.44 -16.02
CA ILE A 241 -12.76 -15.59 -16.95
C ILE A 241 -11.34 -16.10 -17.15
N CYS A 242 -11.14 -17.40 -16.94
CA CYS A 242 -9.87 -18.05 -17.21
C CYS A 242 -9.51 -17.95 -18.70
N LYS A 243 -8.34 -17.39 -19.02
CA LYS A 243 -7.89 -17.20 -20.41
C LYS A 243 -7.65 -18.51 -21.18
N PHE A 244 -7.51 -19.63 -20.47
CA PHE A 244 -7.12 -20.92 -21.05
C PHE A 244 -8.30 -21.80 -21.48
N ILE A 245 -9.54 -21.37 -21.24
CA ILE A 245 -10.73 -22.11 -21.70
C ILE A 245 -10.95 -21.90 -23.20
N ASP A 246 -11.61 -22.88 -23.83
CA ASP A 246 -12.00 -22.81 -25.23
C ASP A 246 -12.99 -21.64 -25.50
N ASP A 247 -13.08 -21.23 -26.78
CA ASP A 247 -13.86 -20.07 -27.18
C ASP A 247 -15.36 -20.25 -26.91
N GLU A 248 -15.88 -21.49 -26.97
CA GLU A 248 -17.28 -21.76 -26.68
C GLU A 248 -17.61 -21.55 -25.20
N LYS A 249 -16.80 -22.11 -24.30
CA LYS A 249 -16.92 -21.91 -22.84
C LYS A 249 -16.68 -20.46 -22.48
N ARG A 250 -15.78 -19.76 -23.18
CA ARG A 250 -15.56 -18.33 -22.98
C ARG A 250 -16.81 -17.52 -23.30
N LYS A 251 -17.48 -17.78 -24.42
CA LYS A 251 -18.77 -17.13 -24.77
C LYS A 251 -19.85 -17.42 -23.74
N ALA A 252 -19.95 -18.66 -23.27
CA ALA A 252 -20.92 -19.04 -22.26
C ALA A 252 -20.62 -18.38 -20.89
N ALA A 253 -19.34 -18.31 -20.49
CA ALA A 253 -18.92 -17.65 -19.24
C ALA A 253 -19.18 -16.15 -19.26
N LEU A 254 -19.01 -15.49 -20.41
CA LEU A 254 -19.39 -14.08 -20.59
C LEU A 254 -20.87 -13.85 -20.29
N LYS A 255 -21.77 -14.75 -20.74
CA LYS A 255 -23.21 -14.66 -20.43
C LYS A 255 -23.52 -14.84 -18.95
N VAL A 256 -22.81 -15.72 -18.26
CA VAL A 256 -22.94 -15.88 -16.80
C VAL A 256 -22.48 -14.62 -16.07
N ILE A 257 -21.36 -14.01 -16.46
CA ILE A 257 -20.89 -12.77 -15.87
C ILE A 257 -21.87 -11.61 -16.14
N GLU A 258 -22.38 -11.47 -17.37
CA GLU A 258 -23.41 -10.49 -17.70
C GLU A 258 -24.64 -10.63 -16.79
N PHE A 259 -25.07 -11.87 -16.52
CA PHE A 259 -26.17 -12.14 -15.60
C PHE A 259 -25.84 -11.72 -14.16
N PHE A 260 -24.73 -12.20 -13.59
CA PHE A 260 -24.34 -11.88 -12.21
C PHE A 260 -24.08 -10.40 -11.98
N THR A 261 -23.58 -9.68 -12.98
CA THR A 261 -23.31 -8.25 -12.90
C THR A 261 -24.49 -7.38 -13.35
N SER A 262 -25.61 -7.98 -13.77
CA SER A 262 -26.80 -7.24 -14.18
C SER A 262 -27.42 -6.47 -13.01
N LYS A 263 -27.98 -5.29 -13.28
CA LYS A 263 -28.70 -4.49 -12.27
C LYS A 263 -29.81 -5.30 -11.59
N LYS A 264 -30.52 -6.15 -12.35
CA LYS A 264 -31.58 -7.03 -11.83
C LYS A 264 -31.03 -8.00 -10.78
N TYR A 265 -29.96 -8.72 -11.07
CA TYR A 265 -29.39 -9.69 -10.14
C TYR A 265 -28.71 -9.02 -8.94
N GLN A 266 -28.06 -7.88 -9.15
CA GLN A 266 -27.46 -7.10 -8.06
C GLN A 266 -28.51 -6.58 -7.06
N LYS A 267 -29.72 -6.22 -7.53
CA LYS A 267 -30.85 -5.94 -6.63
C LYS A 267 -31.25 -7.15 -5.80
N ILE A 268 -31.44 -8.31 -6.43
CA ILE A 268 -31.79 -9.58 -5.74
C ILE A 268 -30.73 -9.92 -4.67
N LEU A 269 -29.44 -9.77 -5.00
CA LEU A 269 -28.36 -9.98 -4.04
C LEU A 269 -28.49 -9.05 -2.82
N ALA A 270 -28.75 -7.75 -3.05
CA ALA A 270 -28.87 -6.78 -1.97
C ALA A 270 -30.14 -6.97 -1.11
N THR A 271 -31.27 -7.35 -1.72
CA THR A 271 -32.55 -7.43 -1.02
C THR A 271 -32.82 -8.82 -0.44
N GLU A 272 -32.72 -9.88 -1.25
CA GLU A 272 -33.11 -11.24 -0.86
C GLU A 272 -31.98 -12.00 -0.19
N LYS A 273 -30.75 -11.83 -0.68
CA LYS A 273 -29.56 -12.50 -0.11
C LYS A 273 -28.83 -11.65 0.92
N GLN A 274 -29.26 -10.39 1.09
CA GLN A 274 -28.67 -9.39 1.98
C GLN A 274 -27.15 -9.23 1.79
N VAL A 275 -26.67 -9.38 0.56
CA VAL A 275 -25.26 -9.21 0.20
C VAL A 275 -25.05 -7.80 -0.32
N PHE A 276 -24.08 -7.10 0.25
CA PHE A 276 -23.71 -5.76 -0.22
C PHE A 276 -23.31 -5.78 -1.69
N SER A 277 -23.99 -4.98 -2.52
CA SER A 277 -23.62 -4.79 -3.92
C SER A 277 -22.60 -3.67 -4.09
N ALA A 278 -21.57 -3.93 -4.91
CA ALA A 278 -20.65 -2.89 -5.37
C ALA A 278 -21.28 -1.92 -6.38
N MET A 279 -22.46 -2.25 -6.95
CA MET A 279 -23.17 -1.38 -7.89
C MET A 279 -23.95 -0.31 -7.12
N THR A 280 -23.29 0.78 -6.73
CA THR A 280 -23.87 1.84 -5.88
C THR A 280 -25.21 2.39 -6.38
N SER A 281 -25.41 2.45 -7.69
CA SER A 281 -26.67 2.93 -8.31
C SER A 281 -27.92 2.11 -7.97
N ILE A 282 -27.80 0.91 -7.38
CA ILE A 282 -28.98 0.18 -6.90
C ILE A 282 -29.55 0.77 -5.61
N TYR A 283 -28.74 1.48 -4.82
CA TYR A 283 -29.20 2.11 -3.58
C TYR A 283 -29.91 3.46 -3.83
N ASP A 284 -30.05 3.87 -5.08
CA ASP A 284 -30.94 4.95 -5.52
C ASP A 284 -32.34 4.45 -5.87
N ASP A 285 -32.55 3.13 -5.87
CA ASP A 285 -33.80 2.51 -6.27
C ASP A 285 -34.75 2.36 -5.07
N GLU A 286 -35.92 2.98 -5.15
CA GLU A 286 -36.88 3.03 -4.04
C GLU A 286 -37.30 1.63 -3.56
N GLU A 287 -37.43 0.64 -4.44
CA GLU A 287 -37.80 -0.73 -4.05
C GLU A 287 -36.71 -1.41 -3.23
N VAL A 288 -35.43 -1.19 -3.57
CA VAL A 288 -34.30 -1.71 -2.78
C VAL A 288 -34.30 -1.06 -1.39
N CYS A 289 -34.59 0.24 -1.34
CA CYS A 289 -34.57 1.01 -0.10
C CYS A 289 -35.75 0.75 0.85
N LYS A 290 -36.77 -0.02 0.41
CA LYS A 290 -37.81 -0.55 1.31
C LYS A 290 -37.30 -1.68 2.21
N THR A 291 -36.29 -2.43 1.76
CA THR A 291 -35.74 -3.59 2.48
C THR A 291 -34.34 -3.34 3.03
N VAL A 292 -33.57 -2.47 2.38
CA VAL A 292 -32.19 -2.14 2.74
C VAL A 292 -32.14 -0.71 3.23
N ASP A 293 -31.40 -0.44 4.30
CA ASP A 293 -31.10 0.94 4.71
C ASP A 293 -30.12 1.60 3.72
N CYS A 294 -30.66 2.06 2.59
CA CYS A 294 -29.88 2.75 1.57
C CYS A 294 -29.21 4.02 2.09
N LYS A 295 -29.80 4.69 3.09
CA LYS A 295 -29.22 5.91 3.68
C LYS A 295 -27.93 5.57 4.39
N PHE A 296 -27.91 4.48 5.16
CA PHE A 296 -26.69 3.94 5.77
C PHE A 296 -25.69 3.47 4.72
N MET A 297 -26.12 2.70 3.71
CA MET A 297 -25.21 2.19 2.65
C MET A 297 -24.50 3.31 1.89
N LYS A 298 -25.17 4.45 1.68
CA LYS A 298 -24.59 5.62 1.00
C LYS A 298 -23.57 6.39 1.83
N GLN A 299 -23.44 6.12 3.13
CA GLN A 299 -22.49 6.80 4.00
C GLN A 299 -21.07 6.22 3.91
N PHE A 300 -20.91 4.99 3.39
CA PHE A 300 -19.60 4.36 3.28
C PHE A 300 -18.66 5.17 2.40
N GLN A 301 -17.42 5.35 2.88
CA GLN A 301 -16.36 6.10 2.18
C GLN A 301 -15.23 5.12 1.85
N PRO A 302 -15.30 4.46 0.68
CA PRO A 302 -14.48 3.30 0.40
C PRO A 302 -13.01 3.67 0.12
N ILE A 303 -12.09 2.86 0.61
CA ILE A 303 -10.65 2.91 0.31
C ILE A 303 -10.16 1.54 -0.12
N ALA A 304 -9.46 1.49 -1.26
CA ALA A 304 -8.84 0.28 -1.75
C ALA A 304 -7.53 0.00 -1.01
N ARG A 305 -7.26 -1.28 -0.74
CA ARG A 305 -5.94 -1.74 -0.34
C ARG A 305 -4.93 -1.50 -1.46
N PRO A 306 -3.63 -1.33 -1.15
CA PRO A 306 -2.60 -1.02 -2.13
C PRO A 306 -2.22 -2.21 -3.04
N SER A 307 -3.08 -3.23 -3.17
CA SER A 307 -2.81 -4.44 -3.96
C SER A 307 -2.71 -4.20 -5.46
N PHE A 308 -3.23 -3.08 -5.97
CA PHE A 308 -3.15 -2.75 -7.40
C PHE A 308 -1.74 -2.38 -7.88
N TYR A 309 -0.93 -1.77 -7.01
CA TYR A 309 0.39 -1.25 -7.36
C TYR A 309 1.53 -1.88 -6.56
N ILE A 310 1.23 -2.89 -5.74
CA ILE A 310 2.20 -3.70 -5.01
C ILE A 310 2.19 -5.11 -5.60
N ASP A 311 3.34 -5.54 -6.12
CA ASP A 311 3.47 -6.88 -6.72
C ASP A 311 3.26 -8.03 -5.73
N ASP A 312 3.73 -7.85 -4.49
CA ASP A 312 3.64 -8.85 -3.42
C ASP A 312 2.88 -8.23 -2.24
N TYR A 313 1.56 -8.31 -2.33
CA TYR A 313 0.66 -7.73 -1.32
C TYR A 313 0.77 -8.46 0.02
N ASP A 314 1.00 -9.77 0.02
CA ASP A 314 1.07 -10.58 1.24
C ASP A 314 2.31 -10.23 2.06
N ASP A 315 3.47 -10.06 1.39
CA ASP A 315 4.69 -9.54 2.04
C ASP A 315 4.48 -8.12 2.57
N PHE A 316 3.80 -7.25 1.81
CA PHE A 316 3.46 -5.91 2.26
C PHE A 316 2.58 -5.95 3.51
N SER A 317 1.47 -6.70 3.50
CA SER A 317 0.53 -6.77 4.62
C SER A 317 1.21 -7.34 5.88
N SER A 318 2.07 -8.34 5.73
CA SER A 318 2.87 -8.87 6.85
C SER A 318 3.82 -7.81 7.44
N LYS A 319 4.59 -7.12 6.59
CA LYS A 319 5.50 -6.04 7.02
C LYS A 319 4.73 -4.86 7.61
N PHE A 320 3.55 -4.56 7.09
CA PHE A 320 2.66 -3.53 7.57
C PHE A 320 2.23 -3.83 9.01
N SER A 321 1.56 -4.97 9.23
CA SER A 321 1.06 -5.38 10.55
C SER A 321 2.17 -5.45 11.59
N LYS A 322 3.36 -5.93 11.22
CA LYS A 322 4.53 -5.96 12.11
C LYS A 322 4.99 -4.56 12.55
N ASN A 323 5.05 -3.59 11.64
CA ASN A 323 5.46 -2.22 11.98
C ASN A 323 4.41 -1.53 12.86
N ILE A 324 3.13 -1.74 12.57
CA ILE A 324 2.02 -1.24 13.38
C ILE A 324 2.07 -1.83 14.80
N ARG A 325 2.26 -3.14 14.93
CA ARG A 325 2.36 -3.80 16.23
C ARG A 325 3.52 -3.26 17.06
N ASN A 326 4.69 -3.07 16.43
CA ASN A 326 5.85 -2.47 17.09
C ASN A 326 5.59 -1.04 17.59
N PHE A 327 4.76 -0.26 16.89
CA PHE A 327 4.34 1.06 17.37
C PHE A 327 3.44 0.97 18.60
N PHE A 328 2.41 0.12 18.58
CA PHE A 328 1.48 0.02 19.71
C PHE A 328 2.18 -0.44 20.99
N ILE A 329 3.07 -1.44 20.93
CA ILE A 329 3.85 -1.92 22.08
C ILE A 329 4.99 -0.97 22.51
N GLY A 330 5.19 0.14 21.80
CA GLY A 330 6.15 1.19 22.18
C GLY A 330 7.58 1.02 21.66
N ASN A 331 7.84 0.05 20.77
CA ASN A 331 9.16 -0.16 20.16
C ASN A 331 9.48 0.87 19.06
N LEU A 332 8.46 1.47 18.44
CA LEU A 332 8.59 2.48 17.40
C LEU A 332 7.72 3.69 17.72
N THR A 333 8.14 4.86 17.25
CA THR A 333 7.26 6.03 17.12
C THR A 333 6.31 5.87 15.92
N ALA A 334 5.20 6.62 15.90
CA ALA A 334 4.27 6.60 14.77
C ALA A 334 4.97 6.97 13.45
N SER A 335 5.86 7.98 13.50
CA SER A 335 6.65 8.41 12.34
C SER A 335 7.58 7.31 11.84
N GLU A 336 8.29 6.59 12.72
CA GLU A 336 9.17 5.49 12.32
C GLU A 336 8.39 4.32 11.71
N ALA A 337 7.30 3.89 12.35
CA ALA A 337 6.46 2.80 11.84
C ALA A 337 5.88 3.12 10.45
N LEU A 338 5.34 4.33 10.28
CA LEU A 338 4.80 4.79 9.00
C LEU A 338 5.87 4.98 7.92
N ASN A 339 7.05 5.48 8.29
CA ASN A 339 8.18 5.59 7.36
C ASN A 339 8.66 4.21 6.91
N ASN A 340 8.72 3.23 7.81
CA ASN A 340 9.06 1.85 7.47
C ASN A 340 8.04 1.26 6.50
N ILE A 341 6.74 1.45 6.74
CA ILE A 341 5.66 1.06 5.83
C ILE A 341 5.83 1.74 4.46
N ASN A 342 6.09 3.05 4.46
CA ASN A 342 6.31 3.81 3.24
C ASN A 342 7.55 3.31 2.46
N ASN A 343 8.60 2.85 3.15
CA ASN A 343 9.79 2.28 2.52
C ASN A 343 9.51 0.96 1.80
N VAL A 344 8.53 0.18 2.25
CA VAL A 344 8.11 -1.06 1.57
C VAL A 344 7.52 -0.75 0.19
N ILE A 345 6.78 0.35 0.06
CA ILE A 345 6.08 0.71 -1.18
C ILE A 345 6.89 1.64 -2.08
N LYS A 346 7.70 2.52 -1.51
CA LYS A 346 8.31 3.62 -2.26
C LYS A 346 9.58 3.15 -2.96
N ILE A 347 9.61 3.38 -4.26
CA ILE A 347 10.82 3.26 -5.08
C ILE A 347 11.53 4.61 -5.02
N TYR A 348 12.74 4.62 -4.50
CA TYR A 348 13.58 5.78 -4.35
C TYR A 348 14.50 5.95 -5.56
N ASP A 349 14.70 7.21 -5.94
CA ASP A 349 15.67 7.64 -6.93
C ASP A 349 16.72 8.58 -6.31
N VAL A 350 17.85 8.73 -6.99
CA VAL A 350 18.93 9.63 -6.57
C VAL A 350 18.66 11.02 -7.13
N SER A 351 18.19 11.93 -6.29
CA SER A 351 17.95 13.32 -6.68
C SER A 351 19.24 14.14 -6.81
N ILE A 352 19.24 15.11 -7.72
CA ILE A 352 20.28 16.15 -7.82
C ILE A 352 19.94 17.40 -7.01
N ASN A 353 18.74 17.47 -6.42
CA ASN A 353 18.34 18.58 -5.58
C ASN A 353 19.06 18.48 -4.23
N PRO A 354 19.87 19.47 -3.80
CA PRO A 354 20.60 19.41 -2.53
C PRO A 354 19.67 19.34 -1.31
N LYS A 355 18.40 19.77 -1.44
CA LYS A 355 17.39 19.61 -0.39
C LYS A 355 16.94 18.16 -0.19
N GLU A 356 17.07 17.33 -1.22
CA GLU A 356 16.64 15.93 -1.22
C GLU A 356 17.82 14.97 -1.07
N SER A 357 18.96 15.28 -1.68
CA SER A 357 20.18 14.47 -1.63
C SER A 357 21.44 15.30 -1.77
N VAL A 358 22.11 15.57 -0.65
CA VAL A 358 23.41 16.26 -0.62
C VAL A 358 24.47 15.44 -1.37
N ILE A 359 24.50 14.12 -1.14
CA ILE A 359 25.47 13.22 -1.77
C ILE A 359 25.26 13.16 -3.30
N GLY A 360 24.00 13.09 -3.74
CA GLY A 360 23.65 13.10 -5.16
C GLY A 360 24.11 14.39 -5.84
N PHE A 361 23.81 15.54 -5.23
CA PHE A 361 24.26 16.84 -5.72
C PHE A 361 25.79 16.98 -5.79
N LEU A 362 26.51 16.61 -4.71
CA LEU A 362 27.97 16.68 -4.68
C LEU A 362 28.63 15.80 -5.76
N THR A 363 28.10 14.59 -5.95
CA THR A 363 28.60 13.66 -6.98
C THR A 363 28.35 14.21 -8.39
N PHE A 364 27.17 14.81 -8.62
CA PHE A 364 26.81 15.44 -9.89
C PHE A 364 27.74 16.63 -10.22
N MET A 365 27.96 17.53 -9.25
CA MET A 365 28.85 18.68 -9.43
C MET A 365 30.30 18.27 -9.67
N THR A 366 30.78 17.24 -8.96
CA THR A 366 32.12 16.68 -9.15
C THR A 366 32.27 16.11 -10.57
N THR A 367 31.26 15.38 -11.05
CA THR A 367 31.23 14.82 -12.41
C THR A 367 31.33 15.93 -13.47
N ILE A 368 30.54 17.01 -13.32
CA ILE A 368 30.61 18.18 -14.21
C ILE A 368 31.99 18.82 -14.18
N LEU A 369 32.57 19.03 -12.99
CA LEU A 369 33.89 19.62 -12.85
C LEU A 369 34.96 18.78 -13.55
N CYS A 370 34.94 17.46 -13.39
CA CYS A 370 35.85 16.56 -14.10
C CYS A 370 35.72 16.68 -15.62
N ILE A 371 34.49 16.74 -16.16
CA ILE A 371 34.25 16.92 -17.60
C ILE A 371 34.81 18.28 -18.08
N LEU A 372 34.59 19.36 -17.32
CA LEU A 372 35.14 20.68 -17.66
C LEU A 372 36.67 20.68 -17.66
N VAL A 373 37.31 19.99 -16.71
CA VAL A 373 38.76 19.83 -16.67
C VAL A 373 39.27 19.05 -17.89
N MET A 374 38.59 17.97 -18.31
CA MET A 374 38.95 17.22 -19.52
C MET A 374 38.78 18.05 -20.80
N LEU A 375 37.72 18.86 -20.88
CA LEU A 375 37.53 19.77 -22.01
C LEU A 375 38.59 20.87 -22.02
N ALA A 376 38.93 21.44 -20.86
CA ALA A 376 40.01 22.42 -20.75
C ALA A 376 41.38 21.81 -21.10
N SER A 377 41.64 20.57 -20.70
CA SER A 377 42.92 19.90 -20.99
C SER A 377 43.11 19.64 -22.50
N SER A 378 42.02 19.52 -23.27
CA SER A 378 42.10 19.37 -24.73
C SER A 378 42.81 20.55 -25.41
N PHE A 379 42.85 21.74 -24.80
CA PHE A 379 43.60 22.89 -25.31
C PHE A 379 45.11 22.62 -25.37
N PHE A 380 45.66 21.83 -24.45
CA PHE A 380 47.09 21.54 -24.40
C PHE A 380 47.58 20.71 -25.61
N ILE A 381 46.69 19.96 -26.26
CA ILE A 381 46.99 19.18 -27.47
C ILE A 381 47.44 20.09 -28.63
N PHE A 382 46.93 21.33 -28.67
CA PHE A 382 47.22 22.29 -29.74
C PHE A 382 48.36 23.25 -29.41
N LYS A 383 48.90 23.20 -28.20
CA LYS A 383 49.94 24.13 -27.77
C LYS A 383 51.31 23.70 -28.31
N GLU A 384 51.92 24.53 -29.15
CA GLU A 384 53.20 24.26 -29.80
C GLU A 384 54.31 23.82 -28.82
N SER A 385 54.38 24.44 -27.64
CA SER A 385 55.38 24.13 -26.62
C SER A 385 55.23 22.74 -25.99
N LEU A 386 54.10 22.05 -26.19
CA LEU A 386 53.78 20.75 -25.60
C LEU A 386 53.57 19.65 -26.66
N ILE A 387 53.72 19.97 -27.95
CA ILE A 387 53.53 19.01 -29.06
C ILE A 387 54.39 17.75 -28.88
N PHE A 388 55.61 17.87 -28.35
CA PHE A 388 56.50 16.73 -28.12
C PHE A 388 55.90 15.72 -27.12
N SER A 389 55.24 16.19 -26.06
CA SER A 389 54.61 15.34 -25.04
C SER A 389 53.33 14.64 -25.51
N PHE A 390 52.73 15.08 -26.61
CA PHE A 390 51.53 14.47 -27.20
C PHE A 390 51.82 13.73 -28.51
N SER A 391 53.09 13.51 -28.85
CA SER A 391 53.53 12.93 -30.13
C SER A 391 53.10 11.48 -30.35
N TYR A 392 52.69 10.76 -29.29
CA TYR A 392 52.28 9.36 -29.39
C TYR A 392 50.98 9.14 -30.18
N LEU A 393 49.97 10.01 -30.09
CA LEU A 393 48.74 9.91 -30.91
C LEU A 393 48.59 11.16 -31.77
N SER A 394 47.90 11.03 -32.92
CA SER A 394 47.48 12.21 -33.69
C SER A 394 46.51 13.08 -32.89
N GLN A 395 46.47 14.38 -33.16
CA GLN A 395 45.61 15.34 -32.43
C GLN A 395 44.13 14.90 -32.44
N ASP A 396 43.62 14.47 -33.59
CA ASP A 396 42.24 13.95 -33.72
C ASP A 396 41.99 12.73 -32.82
N PHE A 397 42.99 11.86 -32.66
CA PHE A 397 42.90 10.65 -31.86
C PHE A 397 42.96 10.96 -30.36
N TRP A 398 43.76 11.95 -29.94
CA TRP A 398 43.71 12.46 -28.57
C TRP A 398 42.35 13.07 -28.24
N LEU A 399 41.78 13.87 -29.16
CA LEU A 399 40.43 14.42 -28.99
C LEU A 399 39.38 13.31 -28.89
N LEU A 400 39.48 12.28 -29.74
CA LEU A 400 38.57 11.13 -29.72
C LEU A 400 38.65 10.37 -28.39
N THR A 401 39.86 10.15 -27.87
CA THR A 401 40.07 9.53 -26.55
C THR A 401 39.43 10.36 -25.43
N ILE A 402 39.58 11.69 -25.45
CA ILE A 402 38.92 12.58 -24.46
C ILE A 402 37.39 12.49 -24.59
N CYS A 403 36.85 12.47 -25.82
CA CYS A 403 35.43 12.22 -26.04
C CYS A 403 34.97 10.88 -25.47
N GLY A 404 35.78 9.82 -25.60
CA GLY A 404 35.53 8.51 -25.01
C GLY A 404 35.40 8.56 -23.49
N PHE A 405 36.36 9.18 -22.80
CA PHE A 405 36.29 9.36 -21.35
C PHE A 405 35.07 10.19 -20.91
N ILE A 406 34.72 11.24 -21.65
CA ILE A 406 33.52 12.04 -21.36
C ILE A 406 32.26 11.19 -21.47
N LEU A 407 32.13 10.35 -22.51
CA LEU A 407 30.97 9.45 -22.66
C LEU A 407 30.86 8.47 -21.49
N ILE A 408 31.97 7.88 -21.04
CA ILE A 408 31.99 6.99 -19.87
C ILE A 408 31.52 7.74 -18.62
N MET A 409 31.98 8.96 -18.39
CA MET A 409 31.53 9.78 -17.25
C MET A 409 30.04 10.13 -17.34
N CYS A 410 29.53 10.40 -18.55
CA CYS A 410 28.12 10.68 -18.81
C CYS A 410 27.19 9.52 -18.46
N MET A 411 27.70 8.28 -18.32
CA MET A 411 26.91 7.16 -17.80
C MET A 411 26.34 7.45 -16.40
N GLY A 412 27.09 8.18 -15.56
CA GLY A 412 26.64 8.57 -14.23
C GLY A 412 25.38 9.44 -14.26
N PHE A 413 25.19 10.25 -15.30
CA PHE A 413 24.00 11.09 -15.43
C PHE A 413 22.71 10.28 -15.62
N MET A 414 22.83 9.06 -16.14
CA MET A 414 21.67 8.18 -16.37
C MET A 414 21.14 7.54 -15.08
N GLU A 415 21.87 7.65 -13.96
CA GLU A 415 21.50 7.11 -12.65
C GLU A 415 20.72 8.11 -11.78
N TYR A 416 20.67 9.39 -12.17
CA TYR A 416 19.94 10.42 -11.42
C TYR A 416 18.47 10.49 -11.81
N GLY A 417 17.62 10.78 -10.82
CA GLY A 417 16.17 10.82 -10.96
C GLY A 417 15.58 9.46 -11.34
N VAL A 418 14.35 9.46 -11.85
CA VAL A 418 13.67 8.23 -12.26
C VAL A 418 14.46 7.52 -13.36
N ILE A 419 14.88 6.28 -13.08
CA ILE A 419 15.51 5.39 -14.06
C ILE A 419 14.40 4.84 -14.96
N THR A 420 14.58 5.02 -16.26
CA THR A 420 13.66 4.58 -17.32
C THR A 420 14.37 3.61 -18.26
N ASP A 421 13.60 2.81 -19.00
CA ASP A 421 14.14 1.90 -20.01
C ASP A 421 15.03 2.65 -21.02
N LEU A 422 14.64 3.87 -21.40
CA LEU A 422 15.45 4.74 -22.28
C LEU A 422 16.78 5.13 -21.64
N LYS A 423 16.79 5.55 -20.36
CA LYS A 423 18.04 5.87 -19.65
C LYS A 423 18.96 4.66 -19.56
N CYS A 424 18.42 3.47 -19.33
CA CYS A 424 19.19 2.23 -19.31
C CYS A 424 19.85 1.95 -20.67
N GLN A 425 19.13 2.19 -21.77
CA GLN A 425 19.68 2.04 -23.12
C GLN A 425 20.76 3.08 -23.45
N VAL A 426 20.51 4.36 -23.12
CA VAL A 426 21.50 5.43 -23.34
C VAL A 426 22.75 5.20 -22.52
N LYS A 427 22.60 4.79 -21.25
CA LYS A 427 23.72 4.43 -20.37
C LYS A 427 24.58 3.33 -21.00
N PHE A 428 23.94 2.33 -21.59
CA PHE A 428 24.62 1.25 -22.29
C PHE A 428 25.33 1.72 -23.56
N MET A 429 24.71 2.58 -24.37
CA MET A 429 25.37 3.16 -25.55
C MET A 429 26.58 4.01 -25.18
N PHE A 430 26.50 4.82 -24.12
CA PHE A 430 27.62 5.60 -23.61
C PHE A 430 28.79 4.73 -23.18
N HIS A 431 28.53 3.56 -22.59
CA HIS A 431 29.56 2.61 -22.25
C HIS A 431 30.28 2.09 -23.50
N VAL A 432 29.53 1.57 -24.48
CA VAL A 432 30.09 0.96 -25.70
C VAL A 432 30.90 1.98 -26.51
N PHE A 433 30.30 3.12 -26.87
CA PHE A 433 31.01 4.15 -27.64
C PHE A 433 32.14 4.81 -26.84
N GLY A 434 31.96 4.96 -25.53
CA GLY A 434 33.01 5.45 -24.63
C GLY A 434 34.25 4.56 -24.63
N SER A 435 34.05 3.23 -24.48
CA SER A 435 35.13 2.23 -24.55
C SER A 435 35.84 2.26 -25.90
N ILE A 436 35.11 2.27 -27.01
CA ILE A 436 35.68 2.28 -28.38
C ILE A 436 36.53 3.52 -28.62
N PHE A 437 35.98 4.70 -28.34
CA PHE A 437 36.69 5.96 -28.57
C PHE A 437 37.92 6.10 -27.66
N THR A 438 37.92 5.46 -26.50
CA THR A 438 39.08 5.42 -25.61
C THR A 438 40.16 4.46 -26.12
N PHE A 439 39.81 3.23 -26.50
CA PHE A 439 40.79 2.15 -26.73
C PHE A 439 41.26 2.03 -28.18
N ILE A 440 40.40 2.28 -29.18
CA ILE A 440 40.75 2.11 -30.60
C ILE A 440 41.90 3.01 -31.06
N PRO A 441 42.02 4.29 -30.63
CA PRO A 441 43.18 5.11 -30.97
C PRO A 441 44.52 4.48 -30.58
N PHE A 442 44.61 3.89 -29.39
CA PHE A 442 45.82 3.21 -28.93
C PHE A 442 46.08 1.92 -29.70
N ILE A 443 45.03 1.12 -29.96
CA ILE A 443 45.17 -0.10 -30.76
C ILE A 443 45.67 0.21 -32.17
N HIS A 444 45.14 1.25 -32.81
CA HIS A 444 45.62 1.72 -34.11
C HIS A 444 47.12 2.05 -34.06
N GLN A 445 47.54 2.86 -33.08
CA GLN A 445 48.92 3.31 -32.97
C GLN A 445 49.90 2.16 -32.70
N LEU A 446 49.51 1.23 -31.81
CA LEU A 446 50.28 0.03 -31.52
C LEU A 446 50.44 -0.85 -32.77
N MET A 447 49.38 -1.02 -33.58
CA MET A 447 49.45 -1.80 -34.82
C MET A 447 50.32 -1.16 -35.89
N VAL A 448 50.35 0.17 -35.97
CA VAL A 448 51.24 0.90 -36.90
C VAL A 448 52.71 0.71 -36.51
N HIS A 449 53.04 0.65 -35.23
CA HIS A 449 54.41 0.51 -34.74
C HIS A 449 54.94 -0.92 -34.67
N LEU A 450 54.13 -1.93 -35.05
CA LEU A 450 54.58 -3.32 -35.04
C LEU A 450 55.80 -3.53 -35.96
N PRO A 451 56.81 -4.31 -35.51
CA PRO A 451 58.01 -4.60 -36.30
C PRO A 451 57.72 -5.48 -37.52
N PHE A 452 56.62 -6.24 -37.48
CA PHE A 452 56.18 -7.12 -38.56
C PHE A 452 55.05 -6.45 -39.35
N LYS A 453 55.36 -5.96 -40.56
CA LYS A 453 54.36 -5.41 -41.47
C LYS A 453 53.75 -6.51 -42.32
N ASN A 454 52.43 -6.61 -42.32
CA ASN A 454 51.64 -7.49 -43.19
C ASN A 454 50.64 -6.64 -43.99
N GLY A 455 49.88 -7.24 -44.92
CA GLY A 455 48.93 -6.49 -45.74
C GLY A 455 47.87 -5.73 -44.92
N ILE A 456 47.51 -6.24 -43.74
CA ILE A 456 46.53 -5.63 -42.84
C ILE A 456 47.12 -4.41 -42.14
N THR A 457 48.32 -4.50 -41.55
CA THR A 457 48.96 -3.37 -40.87
C THR A 457 49.32 -2.26 -41.85
N TYR A 458 49.72 -2.59 -43.08
CA TYR A 458 49.92 -1.59 -44.14
C TYR A 458 48.62 -0.88 -44.53
N TRP A 459 47.51 -1.62 -44.64
CA TRP A 459 46.20 -1.03 -44.92
C TRP A 459 45.74 -0.08 -43.81
N ILE A 460 45.90 -0.48 -42.53
CA ILE A 460 45.52 0.32 -41.36
C ILE A 460 46.33 1.62 -41.27
N GLU A 461 47.63 1.57 -41.58
CA GLU A 461 48.51 2.73 -41.59
C GLU A 461 48.08 3.76 -42.65
N MET A 462 47.70 3.29 -43.84
CA MET A 462 47.24 4.16 -44.93
C MET A 462 45.78 4.63 -44.78
N ASN A 463 44.94 3.90 -44.03
CA ASN A 463 43.49 4.10 -43.99
C ASN A 463 42.94 4.28 -42.55
N LYS A 464 43.59 5.11 -41.73
CA LYS A 464 43.24 5.31 -40.31
C LYS A 464 41.74 5.58 -40.04
N TYR A 465 41.10 6.43 -40.85
CA TYR A 465 39.69 6.80 -40.66
C TYR A 465 38.74 5.68 -41.09
N SER A 466 39.10 4.92 -42.13
CA SER A 466 38.33 3.75 -42.57
C SER A 466 38.37 2.64 -41.52
N PHE A 467 39.54 2.41 -40.90
CA PHE A 467 39.68 1.47 -39.79
C PHE A 467 38.77 1.83 -38.61
N LEU A 468 38.81 3.09 -38.15
CA LEU A 468 37.94 3.58 -37.07
C LEU A 468 36.45 3.47 -37.43
N SER A 469 36.08 3.84 -38.66
CA SER A 469 34.71 3.81 -39.13
C SER A 469 34.13 2.39 -39.15
N ILE A 470 34.91 1.40 -39.60
CA ILE A 470 34.48 -0.01 -39.62
C ILE A 470 34.14 -0.48 -38.20
N ILE A 471 35.01 -0.21 -37.22
CA ILE A 471 34.79 -0.65 -35.83
C ILE A 471 33.59 0.06 -35.19
N THR A 472 33.44 1.36 -35.46
CA THR A 472 32.34 2.16 -34.93
C THR A 472 31.00 1.73 -35.54
N ILE A 473 30.95 1.46 -36.85
CA ILE A 473 29.74 0.95 -37.53
C ILE A 473 29.37 -0.44 -37.00
N PHE A 474 30.35 -1.33 -36.84
CA PHE A 474 30.12 -2.66 -36.28
C PHE A 474 29.46 -2.59 -34.90
N ASN A 475 29.99 -1.75 -34.02
CA ASN A 475 29.44 -1.55 -32.68
C ASN A 475 28.09 -0.81 -32.68
N ALA A 476 27.88 0.13 -33.60
CA ALA A 476 26.58 0.75 -33.77
C ALA A 476 25.51 -0.27 -34.16
N VAL A 477 25.84 -1.24 -35.03
CA VAL A 477 24.93 -2.35 -35.37
C VAL A 477 24.64 -3.23 -34.16
N ILE A 478 25.64 -3.54 -33.33
CA ILE A 478 25.42 -4.28 -32.07
C ILE A 478 24.50 -3.51 -31.12
N CYS A 479 24.75 -2.22 -30.90
CA CYS A 479 23.90 -1.36 -30.08
C CYS A 479 22.47 -1.26 -30.62
N ILE A 480 22.28 -1.15 -31.93
CA ILE A 480 20.93 -1.16 -32.53
C ILE A 480 20.26 -2.52 -32.33
N SER A 481 21.03 -3.61 -32.42
CA SER A 481 20.52 -4.97 -32.22
C SER A 481 20.02 -5.21 -30.80
N THR A 482 20.53 -4.49 -29.79
CA THR A 482 20.03 -4.63 -28.41
C THR A 482 18.62 -4.07 -28.22
N PHE A 483 18.07 -3.31 -29.16
CA PHE A 483 16.65 -2.91 -29.13
C PHE A 483 15.69 -4.10 -29.35
N ILE A 484 16.17 -5.22 -29.91
CA ILE A 484 15.38 -6.47 -30.06
C ILE A 484 15.13 -7.10 -28.68
N SER A 485 16.08 -6.94 -27.75
CA SER A 485 15.98 -7.42 -26.36
C SER A 485 16.43 -6.33 -25.40
N PRO A 486 15.58 -5.31 -25.18
CA PRO A 486 16.03 -4.08 -24.56
C PRO A 486 16.39 -4.27 -23.08
N TYR A 487 17.30 -3.43 -22.59
CA TYR A 487 17.54 -3.22 -21.17
C TYR A 487 16.27 -2.71 -20.53
N LYS A 488 15.79 -3.41 -19.50
CA LYS A 488 14.58 -3.06 -18.76
C LYS A 488 14.93 -2.63 -17.35
N THR A 489 14.12 -1.73 -16.82
CA THR A 489 14.17 -1.43 -15.39
C THR A 489 13.66 -2.60 -14.57
N LEU A 490 14.36 -2.90 -13.48
CA LEU A 490 13.89 -3.83 -12.45
C LEU A 490 13.89 -3.11 -11.11
N ASP A 491 12.78 -3.21 -10.37
CA ASP A 491 12.72 -2.76 -8.99
C ASP A 491 13.49 -3.74 -8.10
N LYS A 492 14.52 -3.22 -7.42
CA LYS A 492 15.28 -3.97 -6.43
C LYS A 492 14.74 -3.64 -5.04
N LYS A 493 14.04 -4.62 -4.46
CA LYS A 493 13.57 -4.55 -3.07
C LYS A 493 14.72 -4.83 -2.11
N ILE A 494 14.91 -3.98 -1.09
CA ILE A 494 15.89 -4.21 -0.02
C ILE A 494 15.14 -4.45 1.27
N ASP A 495 15.43 -5.57 1.94
CA ASP A 495 14.88 -5.83 3.27
C ASP A 495 15.39 -4.77 4.27
N ASN A 496 14.43 -4.12 4.95
CA ASN A 496 14.68 -3.01 5.88
C ASN A 496 15.45 -1.82 5.27
N GLY A 497 15.41 -1.66 3.95
CA GLY A 497 16.10 -0.59 3.23
C GLY A 497 15.16 0.20 2.31
N LYS A 498 15.75 1.10 1.52
CA LYS A 498 15.04 1.85 0.47
C LYS A 498 15.06 1.08 -0.83
N ASN A 499 13.90 0.79 -1.39
CA ASN A 499 13.80 0.16 -2.70
C ASN A 499 14.28 1.12 -3.79
N PHE A 500 14.88 0.62 -4.87
CA PHE A 500 15.37 1.45 -5.96
C PHE A 500 15.32 0.70 -7.30
N ARG A 501 15.31 1.43 -8.41
CA ARG A 501 15.39 0.82 -9.74
C ARG A 501 16.82 0.56 -10.14
N ILE A 502 17.01 -0.54 -10.87
CA ILE A 502 18.27 -0.83 -11.55
C ILE A 502 18.01 -1.15 -13.01
N CYS A 503 19.00 -0.89 -13.86
CA CYS A 503 19.01 -1.41 -15.21
C CYS A 503 19.38 -2.90 -15.17
N LYS A 504 18.51 -3.76 -15.68
CA LYS A 504 18.76 -5.20 -15.81
C LYS A 504 18.68 -5.61 -17.27
N ASN A 505 19.61 -6.46 -17.69
CA ASN A 505 19.57 -7.05 -19.03
C ASN A 505 18.34 -7.97 -19.16
N GLY A 506 17.74 -7.99 -20.35
CA GLY A 506 16.75 -9.01 -20.71
C GLY A 506 17.33 -10.42 -20.52
N SER A 507 16.49 -11.40 -20.15
CA SER A 507 16.92 -12.72 -19.66
C SER A 507 17.70 -13.59 -20.65
N ASN A 508 17.93 -13.13 -21.89
CA ASN A 508 18.70 -13.79 -22.94
C ASN A 508 19.52 -12.76 -23.76
N SER A 509 20.35 -11.92 -23.13
CA SER A 509 21.17 -10.96 -23.88
C SER A 509 22.47 -11.61 -24.39
N THR A 510 22.35 -12.52 -25.36
CA THR A 510 23.51 -12.98 -26.15
C THR A 510 24.37 -11.79 -26.61
N PHE A 511 23.75 -10.67 -26.97
CA PHE A 511 24.40 -9.42 -27.33
C PHE A 511 25.27 -8.80 -26.22
N THR A 512 24.83 -8.84 -24.95
CA THR A 512 25.69 -8.34 -23.87
C THR A 512 26.86 -9.28 -23.61
N SER A 513 26.69 -10.59 -23.76
CA SER A 513 27.80 -11.54 -23.68
C SER A 513 28.81 -11.31 -24.81
N VAL A 514 28.36 -11.02 -26.03
CA VAL A 514 29.22 -10.66 -27.16
C VAL A 514 30.06 -9.42 -26.84
N LEU A 515 29.47 -8.39 -26.22
CA LEU A 515 30.18 -7.17 -25.87
C LEU A 515 31.19 -7.36 -24.74
N ILE A 516 30.86 -8.15 -23.70
CA ILE A 516 31.84 -8.47 -22.64
C ILE A 516 33.05 -9.20 -23.25
N VAL A 517 32.80 -10.09 -24.21
CA VAL A 517 33.87 -10.78 -24.96
C VAL A 517 34.66 -9.77 -25.81
N GLU A 518 33.99 -8.86 -26.52
CA GLU A 518 34.64 -7.81 -27.29
C GLU A 518 35.54 -6.91 -26.43
N GLU A 519 35.05 -6.40 -25.29
CA GLU A 519 35.85 -5.59 -24.37
C GLU A 519 37.05 -6.36 -23.81
N SER A 520 36.85 -7.64 -23.48
CA SER A 520 37.93 -8.53 -23.03
C SER A 520 38.97 -8.72 -24.13
N LEU A 521 38.53 -8.87 -25.40
CA LEU A 521 39.41 -8.99 -26.56
C LEU A 521 40.14 -7.69 -26.86
N LEU A 522 39.52 -6.52 -26.69
CA LEU A 522 40.17 -5.21 -26.83
C LEU A 522 41.28 -5.06 -25.79
N CYS A 523 41.01 -5.37 -24.52
CA CYS A 523 42.01 -5.32 -23.45
C CYS A 523 43.17 -6.31 -23.68
N LEU A 524 42.85 -7.53 -24.13
CA LEU A 524 43.85 -8.54 -24.49
C LEU A 524 44.69 -8.06 -25.68
N SER A 525 44.06 -7.48 -26.70
CA SER A 525 44.75 -6.97 -27.89
C SER A 525 45.73 -5.86 -27.52
N ILE A 526 45.34 -4.91 -26.69
CA ILE A 526 46.25 -3.86 -26.18
C ILE A 526 47.41 -4.49 -25.43
N SER A 527 47.14 -5.43 -24.52
CA SER A 527 48.18 -6.09 -23.72
C SER A 527 49.20 -6.84 -24.60
N VAL A 528 48.72 -7.59 -25.58
CA VAL A 528 49.57 -8.35 -26.51
C VAL A 528 50.37 -7.41 -27.41
N LEU A 529 49.73 -6.39 -27.98
CA LEU A 529 50.38 -5.44 -28.86
C LEU A 529 51.44 -4.61 -28.11
N ALA A 530 51.14 -4.16 -26.90
CA ALA A 530 52.09 -3.45 -26.04
C ALA A 530 53.28 -4.34 -25.66
N PHE A 531 53.05 -5.63 -25.37
CA PHE A 531 54.13 -6.60 -25.11
C PHE A 531 55.02 -6.84 -26.34
N LEU A 532 54.41 -6.93 -27.54
CA LEU A 532 55.14 -7.10 -28.79
C LEU A 532 55.98 -5.86 -29.13
N GLU A 533 55.46 -4.66 -28.86
CA GLU A 533 56.21 -3.41 -28.99
C GLU A 533 57.38 -3.35 -27.99
N TRP A 534 57.16 -3.74 -26.73
CA TRP A 534 58.19 -3.72 -25.67
C TRP A 534 59.41 -4.60 -25.99
N ASN A 535 59.22 -5.71 -26.71
CA ASN A 535 60.32 -6.59 -27.14
C ASN A 535 61.17 -6.02 -28.29
N VAL A 536 60.75 -4.91 -28.91
CA VAL A 536 61.54 -4.22 -29.94
C VAL A 536 62.43 -3.18 -29.26
N LYS A 537 63.74 -3.32 -29.41
CA LYS A 537 64.81 -2.62 -28.66
C LYS A 537 64.92 -1.10 -28.89
N LYS A 538 63.84 -0.40 -29.23
CA LYS A 538 63.87 1.02 -29.59
C LYS A 538 62.57 1.79 -29.29
N THR A 539 62.02 1.67 -28.08
CA THR A 539 60.95 2.58 -27.63
C THR A 539 61.21 3.06 -26.20
N LEU A 540 61.12 4.39 -26.03
CA LEU A 540 61.59 5.18 -24.90
C LEU A 540 60.71 5.03 -23.64
N LYS A 541 61.32 5.40 -22.51
CA LYS A 541 60.96 5.04 -21.13
C LYS A 541 59.74 5.79 -20.55
N ASP A 542 59.10 6.69 -21.31
CA ASP A 542 58.07 7.60 -20.80
C ASP A 542 56.62 7.23 -21.23
N ASP A 543 56.44 6.52 -22.35
CA ASP A 543 55.11 6.26 -22.94
C ASP A 543 54.33 5.10 -22.27
N LEU A 544 55.01 4.21 -21.53
CA LEU A 544 54.46 2.96 -20.99
C LEU A 544 53.71 3.13 -19.66
N ASN A 545 53.93 4.22 -18.93
CA ASN A 545 53.26 4.45 -17.63
C ASN A 545 51.77 4.75 -17.82
N VAL A 546 51.39 5.44 -18.90
CA VAL A 546 49.99 5.77 -19.22
C VAL A 546 49.21 4.51 -19.62
N ILE A 547 49.80 3.64 -20.44
CA ILE A 547 49.18 2.37 -20.86
C ILE A 547 49.02 1.42 -19.66
N ASN A 548 50.04 1.34 -18.78
CA ASN A 548 49.95 0.53 -17.56
C ASN A 548 48.90 1.05 -16.58
N GLU A 549 48.74 2.37 -16.40
CA GLU A 549 47.65 2.92 -15.56
C GLU A 549 46.26 2.67 -16.15
N ILE A 550 46.11 2.77 -17.48
CA ILE A 550 44.86 2.47 -18.18
C ILE A 550 44.47 0.98 -18.01
N ILE A 551 45.41 0.05 -18.16
CA ILE A 551 45.20 -1.40 -17.95
C ILE A 551 44.89 -1.71 -16.47
N HIS A 552 45.53 -1.01 -15.53
CA HIS A 552 45.28 -1.23 -14.10
C HIS A 552 43.89 -0.71 -13.66
N SER A 553 43.37 0.31 -14.34
CA SER A 553 42.03 0.87 -14.10
C SER A 553 40.89 -0.01 -14.65
N SER A 554 41.09 -0.67 -15.80
CA SER A 554 40.08 -1.56 -16.40
C SER A 554 39.94 -2.88 -15.64
N HIS A 555 41.02 -3.37 -15.01
CA HIS A 555 41.00 -4.58 -14.18
C HIS A 555 40.14 -4.46 -12.90
N ILE A 556 39.95 -3.25 -12.37
CA ILE A 556 39.13 -2.99 -11.19
C ILE A 556 37.61 -3.07 -11.52
N HIS A 557 37.22 -2.86 -12.78
CA HIS A 557 35.83 -2.90 -13.22
C HIS A 557 35.31 -4.34 -13.43
N SER A 558 36.15 -5.26 -13.93
CA SER A 558 35.75 -6.66 -14.17
C SER A 558 35.64 -7.50 -12.88
N ASN A 559 36.43 -7.20 -11.85
CA ASN A 559 36.43 -7.98 -10.61
C ASN A 559 35.26 -7.69 -9.65
N LYS A 560 34.52 -6.59 -9.82
CA LYS A 560 33.30 -6.33 -9.03
C LYS A 560 32.08 -7.16 -9.47
N ALA A 561 32.12 -7.78 -10.64
CA ALA A 561 31.03 -8.61 -11.16
C ALA A 561 31.01 -10.05 -10.58
N ASN A 562 32.11 -10.53 -9.99
CA ASN A 562 32.27 -11.95 -9.63
C ASN A 562 32.28 -12.27 -8.12
N VAL A 563 32.26 -11.27 -7.22
CA VAL A 563 32.34 -11.54 -5.77
C VAL A 563 30.98 -11.81 -5.10
N ASN A 564 29.85 -11.51 -5.75
CA ASN A 564 28.51 -11.68 -5.13
C ASN A 564 27.74 -12.95 -5.54
N LYS A 565 28.41 -13.97 -6.10
CA LYS A 565 27.73 -15.21 -6.57
C LYS A 565 28.14 -16.51 -5.89
N LEU A 566 28.92 -16.43 -4.81
CA LEU A 566 29.37 -17.60 -4.05
C LEU A 566 29.01 -17.50 -2.57
N SER A 567 27.73 -17.24 -2.27
CA SER A 567 27.14 -17.59 -0.98
C SER A 567 25.64 -17.74 -1.15
N ASN A 568 25.19 -18.99 -1.29
CA ASN A 568 23.85 -19.53 -0.97
C ASN A 568 23.56 -20.74 -1.88
N ARG A 569 24.23 -21.85 -1.59
CA ARG A 569 23.69 -23.18 -1.87
C ARG A 569 23.00 -23.65 -0.60
N SER A 570 21.67 -23.66 -0.60
CA SER A 570 20.90 -24.48 0.32
C SER A 570 19.54 -24.87 -0.27
N SER A 571 19.29 -26.18 -0.19
CA SER A 571 18.00 -26.88 -0.23
C SER A 571 17.08 -26.68 -1.42
N MET A 572 17.14 -27.62 -2.38
CA MET A 572 15.96 -28.09 -3.11
C MET A 572 15.21 -29.12 -2.26
N PRO A 573 13.89 -28.98 -2.06
CA PRO A 573 13.01 -30.11 -1.84
C PRO A 573 12.42 -30.58 -3.18
N SER A 574 12.34 -31.90 -3.29
CA SER A 574 11.88 -32.69 -4.42
C SER A 574 10.55 -32.26 -5.03
N ILE A 575 10.46 -32.42 -6.35
CA ILE A 575 9.29 -32.36 -7.26
C ILE A 575 8.17 -33.39 -6.91
N LEU A 576 8.16 -33.97 -5.70
CA LEU A 576 7.25 -35.04 -5.29
C LEU A 576 6.14 -34.60 -4.30
N SER A 577 6.12 -33.33 -3.85
CA SER A 577 5.04 -32.82 -2.96
C SER A 577 3.96 -31.99 -3.67
N LYS A 578 4.04 -31.82 -4.99
CA LYS A 578 2.99 -31.16 -5.82
C LYS A 578 2.04 -32.15 -6.51
N ALA A 579 2.16 -33.45 -6.21
CA ALA A 579 1.44 -34.52 -6.92
C ALA A 579 0.24 -35.12 -6.16
N ILE A 580 -0.19 -34.58 -5.01
CA ILE A 580 -1.35 -35.12 -4.29
C ILE A 580 -2.29 -33.98 -3.90
N CYS A 581 -3.17 -33.61 -4.83
CA CYS A 581 -4.47 -32.99 -4.58
C CYS A 581 -5.27 -32.97 -5.90
N SER A 582 -5.63 -34.16 -6.40
CA SER A 582 -6.70 -34.30 -7.38
C SER A 582 -7.68 -35.38 -6.87
N HIS A 583 -8.66 -34.95 -6.08
CA HIS A 583 -9.87 -35.76 -5.90
C HIS A 583 -10.75 -35.57 -7.13
N TYR A 584 -10.58 -36.46 -8.10
CA TYR A 584 -11.58 -36.69 -9.14
C TYR A 584 -12.78 -37.38 -8.49
N SER A 585 -13.95 -36.75 -8.55
CA SER A 585 -15.22 -37.47 -8.57
C SER A 585 -15.78 -37.35 -9.98
N THR A 586 -15.61 -38.41 -10.77
CA THR A 586 -16.29 -38.60 -12.06
C THR A 586 -17.48 -39.50 -11.80
N GLY A 587 -18.66 -38.90 -11.66
CA GLY A 587 -19.93 -39.59 -11.86
C GLY A 587 -20.42 -39.27 -13.27
N GLU A 588 -20.28 -40.21 -14.20
CA GLU A 588 -20.93 -40.14 -15.50
C GLU A 588 -22.42 -40.47 -15.33
N SER A 589 -23.30 -39.57 -15.78
CA SER A 589 -24.65 -39.96 -16.21
C SER A 589 -24.93 -39.29 -17.56
N TYR A 590 -25.02 -40.11 -18.61
CA TYR A 590 -25.45 -39.70 -19.93
C TYR A 590 -26.92 -39.24 -19.89
N ASN A 591 -27.17 -38.00 -20.32
CA ASN A 591 -28.50 -37.62 -20.82
C ASN A 591 -28.39 -36.58 -21.94
N ASN A 592 -29.00 -36.90 -23.08
CA ASN A 592 -28.97 -36.18 -24.34
C ASN A 592 -29.83 -34.90 -24.30
N ASN A 593 -29.32 -33.86 -23.65
CA ASN A 593 -29.63 -32.46 -23.96
C ASN A 593 -28.29 -31.72 -23.91
N THR A 594 -27.89 -31.04 -24.97
CA THR A 594 -26.61 -30.32 -25.09
C THR A 594 -26.56 -29.10 -24.16
N THR A 595 -26.52 -29.39 -22.87
CA THR A 595 -26.40 -28.42 -21.78
C THR A 595 -24.91 -28.09 -21.69
N LYS A 596 -24.53 -26.87 -22.07
CA LYS A 596 -23.14 -26.43 -21.97
C LYS A 596 -22.80 -26.25 -20.49
N SER A 597 -21.88 -27.06 -19.97
CA SER A 597 -21.45 -26.98 -18.57
C SER A 597 -20.30 -25.99 -18.41
N ILE A 598 -20.44 -25.09 -17.44
CA ILE A 598 -19.39 -24.18 -16.97
C ILE A 598 -19.16 -24.48 -15.50
N THR A 599 -17.90 -24.61 -15.11
CA THR A 599 -17.52 -24.82 -13.71
C THR A 599 -17.02 -23.51 -13.11
N ILE A 600 -17.49 -23.19 -11.91
CA ILE A 600 -17.10 -22.00 -11.16
C ILE A 600 -16.35 -22.47 -9.91
N SER A 601 -15.15 -21.92 -9.68
CA SER A 601 -14.44 -22.09 -8.41
C SER A 601 -14.91 -21.01 -7.43
N THR A 602 -15.21 -21.39 -6.20
CA THR A 602 -15.66 -20.46 -5.17
C THR A 602 -15.18 -20.84 -3.77
N ASN A 603 -15.03 -19.84 -2.90
CA ASN A 603 -14.80 -19.96 -1.46
C ASN A 603 -15.94 -19.35 -0.63
N PHE A 604 -17.16 -19.25 -1.20
CA PHE A 604 -18.34 -18.91 -0.40
C PHE A 604 -18.56 -20.03 0.61
N ALA A 605 -18.70 -19.70 1.90
CA ALA A 605 -19.37 -20.61 2.82
C ALA A 605 -20.75 -20.95 2.21
N ASN A 606 -21.07 -22.25 2.14
CA ASN A 606 -21.96 -22.95 1.20
C ASN A 606 -23.37 -22.39 0.87
N ASP A 607 -23.82 -21.24 1.38
CA ASP A 607 -25.22 -20.83 1.30
C ASP A 607 -25.54 -19.69 0.33
N GLN A 608 -24.56 -18.90 -0.13
CA GLN A 608 -24.87 -17.73 -0.99
C GLN A 608 -25.30 -18.09 -2.43
N PHE A 609 -25.01 -19.31 -2.89
CA PHE A 609 -25.31 -19.78 -4.25
C PHE A 609 -25.94 -21.17 -4.30
N SER A 610 -26.46 -21.68 -3.17
CA SER A 610 -27.03 -23.03 -3.08
C SER A 610 -28.19 -23.28 -4.07
N GLU A 611 -28.92 -22.23 -4.48
CA GLU A 611 -29.96 -22.30 -5.51
C GLU A 611 -29.43 -22.58 -6.94
N ILE A 612 -28.14 -22.34 -7.22
CA ILE A 612 -27.53 -22.59 -8.55
C ILE A 612 -27.09 -24.06 -8.70
N GLN A 613 -27.20 -24.89 -7.67
CA GLN A 613 -26.92 -26.33 -7.78
C GLN A 613 -27.96 -27.11 -8.61
N SER A 614 -29.04 -26.45 -9.05
CA SER A 614 -29.94 -26.97 -10.07
C SER A 614 -29.58 -26.40 -11.45
N PRO A 615 -29.54 -27.20 -12.53
CA PRO A 615 -29.15 -26.72 -13.85
C PRO A 615 -30.12 -25.63 -14.32
N VAL A 616 -29.69 -24.37 -14.26
CA VAL A 616 -30.45 -23.24 -14.79
C VAL A 616 -30.45 -23.34 -16.31
N SER A 617 -31.60 -23.74 -16.87
CA SER A 617 -31.79 -23.73 -18.32
C SER A 617 -31.89 -22.28 -18.80
N LEU A 618 -31.03 -21.89 -19.75
CA LEU A 618 -31.00 -20.54 -20.35
C LEU A 618 -32.17 -20.26 -21.32
N THR A 619 -33.33 -20.91 -21.16
CA THR A 619 -34.43 -20.80 -22.12
C THR A 619 -35.45 -19.69 -21.83
N GLU A 620 -35.43 -19.06 -20.66
CA GLU A 620 -36.37 -17.98 -20.30
C GLU A 620 -35.75 -16.57 -20.42
N ILE A 621 -35.20 -16.24 -21.58
CA ILE A 621 -35.00 -14.83 -21.98
C ILE A 621 -35.52 -14.66 -23.40
N GLN A 622 -36.85 -14.68 -23.55
CA GLN A 622 -37.49 -14.10 -24.73
C GLN A 622 -37.86 -12.65 -24.43
N SER A 623 -37.29 -11.74 -25.21
CA SER A 623 -37.69 -10.32 -25.29
C SER A 623 -39.16 -10.20 -25.76
N PRO A 624 -39.97 -9.29 -25.20
CA PRO A 624 -41.23 -8.94 -25.83
C PRO A 624 -40.93 -8.06 -27.05
N VAL A 625 -40.90 -8.67 -28.24
CA VAL A 625 -41.02 -7.91 -29.50
C VAL A 625 -42.51 -7.68 -29.73
N SER A 626 -42.97 -6.44 -29.51
CA SER A 626 -44.27 -5.97 -29.97
C SER A 626 -44.26 -5.81 -31.49
N PRO A 627 -45.21 -6.39 -32.25
CA PRO A 627 -45.34 -6.10 -33.66
C PRO A 627 -46.16 -4.81 -33.84
N THR A 628 -45.55 -3.77 -34.40
CA THR A 628 -46.28 -2.67 -35.03
C THR A 628 -45.60 -2.28 -36.34
N LYS A 629 -46.37 -2.55 -37.42
CA LYS A 629 -46.22 -2.22 -38.85
C LYS A 629 -45.16 -2.95 -39.66
#